data_AF-A0A7C2M8N2-F1
#
_entry.id   AF-A0A7C2M8N2-F1
#
_cell.length_a   1.000
_cell.length_b   1.000
_cell.length_c   1.000
_cell.angle_alpha   90.00
_cell.angle_beta   90.00
_cell.angle_gamma   90.00
#
_symmetry.space_group_name_H-M   'P 1'
#
loop_
_entity.id
_entity.type
_entity.pdbx_description
1 polymer ?
#
loop_
_entity_poly.entity_id
_entity_poly.type
_entity_poly.pdbx_seq_one_letter_code
_entity_poly.pdbx_strand_id
1 'polypeptide(L)'
;MEDSNQPEEKDVEKVAVLNTIFEELVTDASDLVKDLYWGVKTYMFFGLITLLFGVQEIVYNMEVLQERLYIPLFIGGMLIFSGVVQILNYFRLRSKYSKLFRVQSELKNS
;
A
#
# COMPACT_ATOMS: atom_id res chain seq x y z
N MET A 1 3.31 49.80 37.41
CA MET A 1 2.32 49.33 36.42
C MET A 1 3.01 48.24 35.65
N GLU A 2 2.39 47.06 35.70
CA GLU A 2 2.89 45.78 35.22
C GLU A 2 3.37 45.82 33.77
N ASP A 3 4.54 45.23 33.51
CA ASP A 3 4.87 44.67 32.21
C ASP A 3 5.58 43.34 32.46
N SER A 4 4.79 42.33 32.79
CA SER A 4 5.28 40.98 33.12
C SER A 4 4.45 39.86 32.47
N ASN A 5 3.59 40.18 31.49
CA ASN A 5 2.74 39.20 30.79
C ASN A 5 3.20 38.82 29.37
N GLN A 6 4.30 39.38 28.86
CA GLN A 6 4.77 39.12 27.47
C GLN A 6 5.48 37.78 27.18
N PRO A 7 6.12 37.06 28.12
CA PRO A 7 6.80 35.81 27.76
C PRO A 7 5.83 34.65 27.48
N GLU A 8 4.67 34.62 28.15
CA GLU A 8 3.72 33.51 28.03
C GLU A 8 2.98 33.51 26.69
N GLU A 9 2.58 34.67 26.17
CA GLU A 9 1.84 34.78 24.89
C GLU A 9 2.66 34.30 23.69
N LYS A 10 3.96 34.63 23.65
CA LYS A 10 4.88 34.22 22.57
C LYS A 10 5.16 32.72 22.57
N ASP A 11 5.23 32.10 23.73
CA ASP A 11 5.46 30.67 23.84
C ASP A 11 4.18 29.88 23.56
N VAL A 12 3.00 30.40 23.92
CA VAL A 12 1.70 29.83 23.51
C VAL A 12 1.51 29.88 21.99
N GLU A 13 1.90 30.99 21.34
CA GLU A 13 1.83 31.13 19.88
C GLU A 13 2.77 30.16 19.16
N LYS A 14 4.00 29.98 19.66
CA LYS A 14 4.93 28.96 19.14
C LYS A 14 4.40 27.53 19.33
N VAL A 15 3.79 27.23 20.48
CA VAL A 15 3.18 25.92 20.74
C VAL A 15 2.01 25.67 19.80
N ALA A 16 1.19 26.69 19.51
CA ALA A 16 0.11 26.60 18.54
C ALA A 16 0.62 26.31 17.13
N VAL A 17 1.65 27.03 16.67
CA VAL A 17 2.29 26.80 15.36
C VAL A 17 2.89 25.39 15.30
N LEU A 18 3.53 24.92 16.37
CA LEU A 18 4.09 23.58 16.44
C LEU A 18 3.00 22.49 16.37
N ASN A 19 1.84 22.74 17.01
CA ASN A 19 0.69 21.85 16.96
C ASN A 19 0.09 21.78 15.55
N THR A 20 -0.02 22.92 14.86
CA THR A 20 -0.48 22.97 13.46
C THR A 20 0.46 22.19 12.54
N ILE A 21 1.77 22.37 12.69
CA ILE A 21 2.77 21.60 11.92
C ILE A 21 2.64 20.10 12.20
N PHE A 22 2.38 19.72 13.46
CA PHE A 22 2.20 18.33 13.83
C PHE A 22 0.92 17.73 13.23
N GLU A 23 -0.19 18.47 13.24
CA GLU A 23 -1.44 18.07 12.58
C GLU A 23 -1.28 17.93 11.06
N GLU A 24 -0.59 18.86 10.40
CA GLU A 24 -0.27 18.75 8.98
C GLU A 24 0.58 17.50 8.69
N LEU A 25 1.62 17.26 9.50
CA LEU A 25 2.48 16.08 9.35
C LEU A 25 1.72 14.76 9.54
N VAL A 26 0.80 14.72 10.51
CA VAL A 26 -0.06 13.54 10.74
C VAL A 26 -1.02 13.34 9.58
N THR A 27 -1.55 14.42 9.01
CA THR A 27 -2.45 14.39 7.85
C THR A 27 -1.74 13.87 6.60
N ASP A 28 -0.54 14.38 6.31
CA ASP A 28 0.29 13.93 5.19
C ASP A 28 0.70 12.46 5.34
N ALA A 29 1.12 12.06 6.54
CA ALA A 29 1.44 10.66 6.83
C ALA A 29 0.20 9.77 6.65
N SER A 30 -0.98 10.27 7.02
CA SER A 30 -2.24 9.55 6.87
C SER A 30 -2.60 9.32 5.40
N ASP A 31 -2.43 10.33 4.55
CA ASP A 31 -2.74 10.21 3.13
C ASP A 31 -1.71 9.35 2.40
N LEU A 32 -0.43 9.44 2.75
CA LEU A 32 0.61 8.54 2.25
C LEU A 32 0.28 7.06 2.56
N VAL A 33 -0.27 6.81 3.75
CA VAL A 33 -0.66 5.46 4.18
C VAL A 33 -1.91 4.96 3.42
N LYS A 34 -2.88 5.83 3.11
CA LYS A 34 -4.02 5.48 2.24
C LYS A 34 -3.57 5.20 0.80
N ASP A 35 -2.66 5.99 0.26
CA ASP A 35 -2.11 5.77 -1.08
C ASP A 35 -1.35 4.46 -1.16
N LEU A 36 -0.58 4.15 -0.11
CA LEU A 36 0.08 2.87 0.01
C LEU A 36 -0.91 1.70 0.14
N TYR A 37 -2.00 1.88 0.89
CA TYR A 37 -3.08 0.88 0.94
C TYR A 37 -3.68 0.62 -0.44
N TRP A 38 -3.96 1.68 -1.20
CA TRP A 38 -4.46 1.60 -2.56
C TRP A 38 -3.46 0.93 -3.51
N GLY A 39 -2.18 1.31 -3.45
CA GLY A 39 -1.12 0.68 -4.23
C GLY A 39 -0.99 -0.81 -3.92
N VAL A 40 -1.02 -1.17 -2.63
CA VAL A 40 -0.97 -2.56 -2.16
C VAL A 40 -2.19 -3.34 -2.69
N LYS A 41 -3.41 -2.82 -2.53
CA LYS A 41 -4.63 -3.44 -3.08
C LYS A 41 -4.57 -3.62 -4.61
N THR A 42 -3.92 -2.69 -5.30
CA THR A 42 -3.74 -2.73 -6.76
C THR A 42 -2.81 -3.87 -7.17
N TYR A 43 -1.73 -4.15 -6.42
CA TYR A 43 -0.89 -5.33 -6.64
C TYR A 43 -1.66 -6.65 -6.48
N MET A 44 -2.57 -6.72 -5.51
CA MET A 44 -3.42 -7.90 -5.34
C MET A 44 -4.36 -8.07 -6.54
N PHE A 45 -4.97 -6.98 -7.01
CA PHE A 45 -5.88 -6.99 -8.15
C PHE A 45 -5.18 -7.41 -9.45
N PHE A 46 -4.01 -6.81 -9.75
CA PHE A 46 -3.22 -7.20 -10.91
C PHE A 46 -2.68 -8.63 -10.78
N GLY A 47 -2.29 -9.06 -9.58
CA GLY A 47 -1.84 -10.43 -9.33
C GLY A 47 -2.94 -11.45 -9.65
N LEU A 48 -4.18 -11.17 -9.23
CA LEU A 48 -5.34 -11.99 -9.52
C LEU A 48 -5.65 -12.03 -11.03
N ILE A 49 -5.65 -10.88 -11.70
CA ILE A 49 -5.87 -10.80 -13.15
C ILE A 49 -4.80 -11.61 -13.90
N THR A 50 -3.53 -11.42 -13.56
CA THR A 50 -2.41 -12.12 -14.22
C THR A 50 -2.53 -13.63 -14.06
N LEU A 51 -2.98 -14.09 -12.89
CA LEU A 51 -3.22 -15.50 -12.62
C LEU A 51 -4.37 -16.06 -13.48
N LEU A 52 -5.49 -15.33 -13.58
CA LEU A 52 -6.63 -15.70 -14.42
C LEU A 52 -6.24 -15.76 -15.90
N PHE A 53 -5.46 -14.79 -16.39
CA PHE A 53 -4.93 -14.80 -17.75
C PHE A 53 -3.98 -15.97 -18.00
N GLY A 54 -3.12 -16.31 -17.03
CA GLY A 54 -2.26 -17.48 -17.14
C GLY A 54 -3.02 -18.81 -17.23
N VAL A 55 -4.11 -18.94 -16.46
CA VAL A 55 -5.01 -20.11 -16.55
C VAL A 55 -5.74 -20.13 -17.89
N GLN A 56 -6.27 -18.99 -18.33
CA GLN A 56 -6.93 -18.86 -19.62
C GLN A 56 -6.00 -19.24 -20.77
N GLU A 57 -4.74 -18.78 -20.76
CA GLU A 57 -3.75 -19.07 -21.78
C GLU A 57 -3.53 -20.58 -21.94
N ILE A 58 -3.47 -21.32 -20.82
CA ILE A 58 -3.31 -22.77 -20.82
C ILE A 58 -4.56 -23.45 -21.37
N VAL A 59 -5.76 -23.04 -20.93
CA VAL A 59 -7.03 -23.64 -21.36
C VAL A 59 -7.30 -23.38 -22.83
N TYR A 60 -7.05 -22.15 -23.30
CA TYR A 60 -7.30 -21.74 -24.68
C TYR A 60 -6.38 -22.48 -25.67
N ASN A 61 -5.12 -22.70 -25.29
CA ASN A 61 -4.14 -23.39 -26.12
C ASN A 61 -4.07 -24.91 -25.85
N MET A 62 -5.07 -25.51 -25.20
CA MET A 62 -5.05 -26.94 -24.88
C MET A 62 -4.89 -27.83 -26.12
N GLU A 63 -5.52 -27.47 -27.24
CA GLU A 63 -5.42 -28.22 -28.51
C GLU A 63 -3.98 -28.16 -29.07
N VAL A 64 -3.36 -26.99 -29.04
CA VAL A 64 -1.96 -26.76 -29.45
C VAL A 64 -0.98 -27.50 -28.53
N LEU A 65 -1.31 -27.60 -27.25
CA LEU A 65 -0.56 -28.36 -26.25
C LEU A 65 -0.59 -29.87 -26.52
N GLN A 66 -1.69 -30.40 -27.04
CA GLN A 66 -1.78 -31.80 -27.48
C GLN A 66 -0.86 -32.10 -28.66
N GLU A 67 -0.58 -31.10 -29.51
CA GLU A 67 0.39 -31.17 -30.61
C GLU A 67 1.86 -31.01 -30.16
N ARG A 68 2.13 -31.05 -28.84
CA ARG A 68 3.45 -30.92 -28.19
C ARG A 68 4.12 -29.55 -28.32
N LEU A 69 3.37 -28.48 -28.60
CA LEU A 69 3.88 -27.13 -28.44
C LEU A 69 3.79 -26.73 -26.96
N TYR A 70 4.95 -26.74 -26.28
CA TYR A 70 5.05 -26.42 -24.84
C TYR A 70 5.12 -24.90 -24.55
N ILE A 71 5.22 -24.07 -25.59
CA ILE A 71 5.36 -22.61 -25.45
C ILE A 71 4.17 -21.99 -24.69
N PRO A 72 2.90 -22.30 -25.01
CA PRO A 72 1.75 -21.74 -24.28
C PRO A 72 1.72 -22.16 -22.81
N LEU A 73 2.14 -23.39 -22.50
CA LEU A 73 2.26 -23.88 -21.13
C LEU A 73 3.32 -23.10 -20.33
N PHE A 74 4.46 -22.81 -20.96
CA PHE A 74 5.51 -22.01 -20.36
C PHE A 74 5.05 -20.57 -20.08
N ILE A 75 4.38 -19.95 -21.06
CA ILE A 75 3.85 -18.59 -20.92
C ILE A 75 2.78 -18.53 -19.83
N GLY A 76 1.78 -19.41 -19.87
CA GLY A 76 0.74 -19.49 -18.85
C GLY A 76 1.30 -19.78 -17.45
N GLY A 77 2.29 -20.68 -17.35
CA GLY A 77 3.01 -20.96 -16.11
C GLY A 77 3.74 -19.75 -15.55
N MET A 78 4.44 -18.98 -16.40
CA MET A 78 5.10 -17.74 -15.99
C MET A 78 4.11 -16.67 -15.53
N LEU A 79 2.96 -16.55 -16.19
CA LEU A 79 1.89 -15.63 -15.78
C LEU A 79 1.31 -16.00 -14.41
N ILE A 80 1.03 -17.28 -14.17
CA ILE A 80 0.57 -17.77 -12.86
C ILE A 80 1.62 -17.48 -11.78
N PHE A 81 2.90 -17.79 -12.05
CA PHE A 81 3.99 -17.52 -11.10
C PHE A 81 4.12 -16.03 -10.78
N SER A 82 4.10 -15.17 -11.80
CA SER A 82 4.11 -13.71 -11.65
C SER A 82 2.94 -13.21 -10.80
N GLY A 83 1.72 -13.69 -11.08
CA GLY A 83 0.53 -13.35 -10.31
C GLY A 83 0.64 -13.74 -8.83
N VAL A 84 1.17 -14.94 -8.54
CA VAL A 84 1.43 -15.40 -7.18
C VAL A 84 2.46 -14.53 -6.46
N VAL A 85 3.56 -14.17 -7.14
CA VAL A 85 4.59 -13.27 -6.56
C VAL A 85 4.01 -11.89 -6.24
N GLN A 86 3.15 -11.34 -7.11
CA GLN A 86 2.47 -10.07 -6.84
C GLN A 86 1.54 -10.16 -5.61
N ILE A 87 0.82 -11.27 -5.44
CA ILE A 87 -0.02 -11.51 -4.26
C ILE A 87 0.83 -11.71 -2.99
N LEU A 88 1.96 -12.40 -3.06
CA LEU A 88 2.87 -12.53 -1.92
C LEU A 88 3.49 -11.19 -1.52
N ASN A 89 3.84 -10.36 -2.49
CA ASN A 89 4.27 -9.00 -2.24
C ASN A 89 3.17 -8.17 -1.57
N TYR A 90 1.90 -8.31 -1.99
CA TYR A 90 0.77 -7.70 -1.28
C TYR A 90 0.76 -8.06 0.21
N PHE A 91 0.86 -9.36 0.56
CA PHE A 91 0.89 -9.79 1.96
C PHE A 91 2.11 -9.26 2.71
N ARG A 92 3.28 -9.22 2.06
CA ARG A 92 4.53 -8.73 2.65
C ARG A 92 4.48 -7.24 2.92
N LEU A 93 3.97 -6.44 1.98
CA LEU A 93 3.74 -5.01 2.17
C LEU A 93 2.69 -4.79 3.26
N ARG A 94 1.53 -5.46 3.18
CA ARG A 94 0.48 -5.35 4.21
C ARG A 94 1.01 -5.66 5.62
N SER A 95 1.86 -6.66 5.77
CA SER A 95 2.49 -7.03 7.05
C SER A 95 3.52 -6.00 7.51
N LYS A 96 4.38 -5.50 6.61
CA LYS A 96 5.35 -4.45 6.95
C LYS A 96 4.69 -3.13 7.37
N TYR A 97 3.65 -2.74 6.64
CA TYR A 97 2.98 -1.46 6.85
C TYR A 97 1.87 -1.53 7.91
N SER A 98 1.43 -2.72 8.32
CA SER A 98 0.50 -2.93 9.43
C SER A 98 0.92 -2.23 10.73
N LYS A 99 2.23 -2.10 10.99
CA LYS A 99 2.74 -1.35 12.15
C LYS A 99 2.49 0.15 12.01
N LEU A 100 2.69 0.72 10.82
CA LEU A 100 2.38 2.12 10.50
C LEU A 100 0.87 2.40 10.60
N PHE A 101 0.02 1.50 10.10
CA PHE A 101 -1.44 1.62 10.27
C PHE A 101 -1.88 1.58 11.74
N ARG A 102 -1.22 0.78 12.57
CA ARG A 102 -1.53 0.70 14.00
C ARG A 102 -1.16 1.98 14.74
N VAL A 103 0.03 2.53 14.46
CA VAL A 103 0.46 3.82 15.02
C VAL A 103 -0.44 4.97 14.55
N GLN A 104 -0.84 5.00 13.28
CA GLN A 104 -1.80 5.99 12.76
C GLN A 104 -3.17 5.89 13.48
N SER A 105 -3.67 4.66 13.72
CA SER A 105 -4.96 4.47 14.40
C SER A 105 -4.92 4.87 15.88
N GLU A 106 -3.76 4.73 16.53
CA GLU A 106 -3.56 5.17 17.92
C GLU A 106 -3.46 6.71 17.99
N LEU A 107 -2.78 7.35 17.03
CA LEU A 107 -2.70 8.81 16.92
C LEU A 107 -4.02 9.50 16.58
N LYS A 108 -4.91 8.86 15.79
CA LYS A 108 -6.22 9.43 15.44
C LYS A 108 -7.25 9.35 16.58
N ASN A 109 -7.03 8.46 17.56
CA ASN A 109 -7.94 8.23 18.68
C ASN A 109 -7.48 8.89 19.99
N SER A 110 -6.34 9.60 19.98
CA SER A 110 -5.85 10.40 21.11
C SER A 110 -6.06 11.89 20.85
#